data_AF-A0A954SZ40-F1
#
_entry.id   AF-A0A954SZ40-F1
#
_cell.length_a   1.000
_cell.length_b   1.000
_cell.length_c   1.000
_cell.angle_alpha   90.00
_cell.angle_beta   90.00
_cell.angle_gamma   90.00
#
_symmetry.space_group_name_H-M   'P 1'
#
loop_
_entity.id
_entity.type
_entity.pdbx_description
1 polymer ?
#
loop_
_entity_poly.entity_id
_entity_poly.type
_entity_poly.pdbx_seq_one_letter_code
_entity_poly.pdbx_strand_id
1 'polypeptide(L)'
;MTYEIGKLNHETLLGPIATAEDALARLDERVARSEVGAGFAERADFFESVSSMWVGGELVHLEDLVLHDAQMDIRAPGHELVIAHRIVRARRRVSRNDPGWAVSRSGILALAGVEEESSIEAEPVHRGGEGVELDLLDHDALSPELAEIDEVLARTQWLVDGNATVEQRKREPEISVGELLI
;
A
#
# COMPACT_ATOMS: atom_id res chain seq x y z
N MET A 1 13.37 -15.36 -20.58
CA MET A 1 14.73 -15.94 -20.57
C MET A 1 14.63 -17.32 -19.90
N THR A 2 14.72 -18.41 -20.65
CA THR A 2 14.76 -19.76 -20.05
C THR A 2 16.19 -20.04 -19.65
N TYR A 3 16.47 -20.03 -18.34
CA TYR A 3 17.75 -20.47 -17.83
C TYR A 3 17.90 -21.97 -18.11
N GLU A 4 18.92 -22.39 -18.87
CA GLU A 4 19.28 -23.80 -18.98
C GLU A 4 19.94 -24.25 -17.68
N ILE A 5 19.13 -24.85 -16.82
CA ILE A 5 19.61 -25.49 -15.61
C ILE A 5 20.01 -26.91 -16.04
N GLY A 6 21.32 -27.13 -16.24
CA GLY A 6 21.88 -28.41 -16.67
C GLY A 6 21.57 -29.57 -15.70
N LYS A 7 22.20 -30.74 -15.92
CA LYS A 7 22.02 -31.88 -15.01
C LYS A 7 22.59 -31.56 -13.61
N LEU A 8 21.70 -31.32 -12.65
CA LEU A 8 22.04 -31.08 -11.25
C LEU A 8 22.29 -32.42 -10.54
N ASN A 9 23.56 -32.84 -10.42
CA ASN A 9 23.92 -34.00 -9.60
C ASN A 9 23.99 -33.59 -8.12
N HIS A 10 23.34 -34.35 -7.24
CA HIS A 10 23.35 -34.11 -5.79
C HIS A 10 24.76 -33.94 -5.21
N GLU A 11 25.72 -34.80 -5.58
CA GLU A 11 27.12 -34.72 -5.12
C GLU A 11 27.77 -33.37 -5.46
N THR A 12 27.45 -32.81 -6.63
CA THR A 12 27.99 -31.52 -7.08
C THR A 12 27.36 -30.33 -6.35
N LEU A 13 26.18 -30.50 -5.75
CA LEU A 13 25.47 -29.46 -5.01
C LEU A 13 25.86 -29.39 -3.53
N LEU A 14 26.30 -30.50 -2.92
CA LEU A 14 26.59 -30.56 -1.48
C LEU A 14 27.63 -29.52 -1.04
N GLY A 15 28.74 -29.38 -1.77
CA GLY A 15 29.79 -28.39 -1.46
C GLY A 15 29.32 -26.94 -1.54
N PRO A 16 28.70 -26.51 -2.67
CA PRO A 16 28.11 -25.18 -2.78
C PRO A 16 27.02 -24.88 -1.74
N ILE A 17 26.13 -25.83 -1.44
CA ILE A 17 25.07 -25.65 -0.43
C ILE A 17 25.68 -25.42 0.96
N ALA A 18 26.64 -26.24 1.37
CA ALA A 18 27.31 -26.09 2.66
C ALA A 18 28.00 -24.72 2.77
N THR A 19 28.67 -24.26 1.70
CA THR A 19 29.33 -22.95 1.68
C THR A 19 28.33 -21.79 1.79
N ALA A 20 27.17 -21.92 1.13
CA ALA A 20 26.11 -20.91 1.18
C ALA A 20 25.44 -20.86 2.56
N GLU A 21 25.18 -22.01 3.18
CA GLU A 21 24.63 -22.12 4.54
C GLU A 21 25.57 -21.50 5.57
N ASP A 22 26.86 -21.85 5.53
CA ASP A 22 27.90 -21.24 6.37
C ASP A 22 27.96 -19.71 6.23
N ALA A 23 27.84 -19.20 5.00
CA ALA A 23 27.87 -17.77 4.73
C ALA A 23 26.63 -17.06 5.29
N LEU A 24 25.45 -17.67 5.15
CA LEU A 24 24.19 -17.15 5.67
C LEU A 24 24.19 -17.11 7.20
N ALA A 25 24.59 -18.20 7.86
CA ALA A 25 24.68 -18.27 9.31
C ALA A 25 25.63 -17.21 9.89
N ARG A 26 26.77 -16.97 9.23
CA ARG A 26 27.71 -15.90 9.63
C ARG A 26 27.14 -14.50 9.39
N LEU A 27 26.37 -14.30 8.34
CA LEU A 27 25.69 -13.03 8.09
C LEU A 27 24.66 -12.76 9.18
N ASP A 28 23.80 -13.73 9.48
CA ASP A 28 22.75 -13.61 10.49
C ASP A 28 23.34 -13.25 11.86
N GLU A 29 24.40 -13.94 12.26
CA GLU A 29 25.09 -13.67 13.52
C GLU A 29 25.71 -12.26 13.55
N ARG A 30 26.31 -11.82 12.44
CA ARG A 30 26.89 -10.47 12.35
C ARG A 30 25.81 -9.39 12.41
N VAL A 31 24.67 -9.61 11.77
CA VAL A 31 23.55 -8.67 11.77
C VAL A 31 22.92 -8.60 13.16
N ALA A 32 22.73 -9.75 13.82
CA ALA A 32 22.17 -9.82 15.17
C ALA A 32 23.02 -9.11 16.23
N ARG A 33 24.36 -9.13 16.09
CA ARG A 33 25.29 -8.44 17.00
C ARG A 33 25.56 -6.98 16.65
N SER A 34 25.02 -6.49 15.54
CA SER A 34 25.32 -5.14 15.05
C SER A 34 24.32 -4.11 15.58
N GLU A 35 24.82 -2.98 16.07
CA GLU A 35 23.98 -1.83 16.45
C GLU A 35 23.15 -1.28 15.28
N VAL A 36 23.61 -1.50 14.05
CA VAL A 36 22.92 -1.06 12.82
C VAL A 36 22.11 -2.17 12.15
N GLY A 37 21.88 -3.30 12.83
CA GLY A 37 21.17 -4.46 12.28
C GLY A 37 19.77 -4.12 11.76
N ALA A 38 19.00 -3.31 12.50
CA ALA A 38 17.69 -2.83 12.05
C ALA A 38 17.78 -2.00 10.76
N GLY A 39 18.76 -1.11 10.67
CA GLY A 39 18.99 -0.31 9.46
C GLY A 39 19.48 -1.15 8.27
N PHE A 40 20.19 -2.24 8.52
CA PHE A 40 20.53 -3.21 7.47
C PHE A 40 19.28 -3.90 6.93
N ALA A 41 18.40 -4.39 7.80
CA ALA A 41 17.16 -5.05 7.40
C ALA A 41 16.24 -4.14 6.59
N GLU A 42 16.04 -2.89 7.04
CA GLU A 42 15.24 -1.89 6.29
C GLU A 42 15.80 -1.64 4.88
N ARG A 43 17.13 -1.51 4.73
CA ARG A 43 17.76 -1.31 3.41
C ARG A 43 17.69 -2.56 2.54
N ALA A 44 17.79 -3.75 3.14
CA ALA A 44 17.77 -5.01 2.40
C ALA A 44 16.47 -5.20 1.61
N ASP A 45 15.33 -4.72 2.12
CA ASP A 45 14.05 -4.80 1.41
C ASP A 45 14.04 -4.02 0.10
N PHE A 46 14.68 -2.84 0.06
CA PHE A 46 14.81 -2.06 -1.16
C PHE A 46 15.78 -2.71 -2.16
N PHE A 47 16.93 -3.20 -1.69
CA PHE A 47 17.89 -3.88 -2.55
C PHE A 47 17.32 -5.16 -3.15
N GLU A 48 16.56 -5.93 -2.38
CA GLU A 48 15.87 -7.11 -2.90
C GLU A 48 14.83 -6.74 -3.96
N SER A 49 14.05 -5.68 -3.72
CA SER A 49 13.07 -5.20 -4.70
C SER A 49 13.74 -4.79 -6.02
N VAL A 50 14.81 -3.99 -5.96
CA VAL A 50 15.56 -3.56 -7.16
C VAL A 50 16.16 -4.78 -7.89
N SER A 51 16.71 -5.74 -7.14
CA SER A 51 17.26 -6.98 -7.72
C SER A 51 16.18 -7.85 -8.38
N SER A 52 15.00 -7.94 -7.77
CA SER A 52 13.85 -8.65 -8.33
C SER A 52 13.36 -8.02 -9.62
N MET A 53 13.28 -6.68 -9.67
CA MET A 53 12.95 -5.94 -10.90
C MET A 53 13.98 -6.20 -11.99
N TRP A 54 15.28 -6.18 -11.65
CA TRP A 54 16.37 -6.47 -12.60
C TRP A 54 16.24 -7.86 -13.22
N VAL A 55 15.94 -8.89 -12.41
CA VAL A 55 15.68 -10.25 -12.91
C VAL A 55 14.43 -10.29 -13.80
N GLY A 56 13.42 -9.48 -13.48
CA GLY A 56 12.23 -9.26 -14.31
C GLY A 56 12.49 -8.51 -15.61
N GLY A 57 13.70 -7.95 -15.81
CA GLY A 57 14.07 -7.15 -16.98
C GLY A 57 13.73 -5.66 -16.87
N GLU A 58 13.33 -5.21 -15.68
CA GLU A 58 12.93 -3.84 -15.40
C GLU A 58 13.98 -3.10 -14.56
N LEU A 59 14.13 -1.80 -14.79
CA LEU A 59 15.08 -0.96 -14.06
C LEU A 59 14.33 0.05 -13.20
N VAL A 60 14.62 0.03 -11.89
CA VAL A 60 14.08 0.99 -10.94
C VAL A 60 15.22 1.61 -10.15
N HIS A 61 15.23 2.94 -10.06
CA HIS A 61 16.19 3.66 -9.25
C HIS A 61 15.88 3.46 -7.76
N LEU A 62 16.93 3.16 -6.98
CA LEU A 62 16.79 2.96 -5.54
C LEU A 62 16.26 4.22 -4.86
N GLU A 63 16.73 5.38 -5.29
CA GLU A 63 16.35 6.68 -4.74
C GLU A 63 14.87 6.97 -4.96
N ASP A 64 14.37 6.73 -6.18
CA ASP A 64 12.95 6.91 -6.51
C ASP A 64 12.08 5.95 -5.68
N LEU A 65 12.52 4.70 -5.48
CA LEU A 65 11.80 3.72 -4.65
C LEU A 65 11.76 4.14 -3.17
N VAL A 66 12.87 4.65 -2.63
CA VAL A 66 12.94 5.14 -1.25
C VAL A 66 12.07 6.38 -1.06
N LEU A 67 12.09 7.32 -2.02
CA LEU A 67 11.22 8.51 -1.98
C LEU A 67 9.75 8.12 -2.07
N HIS A 68 9.40 7.16 -2.93
CA HIS A 68 8.04 6.69 -3.08
C HIS A 68 7.51 5.98 -1.83
N ASP A 69 8.32 5.14 -1.18
CA ASP A 69 7.98 4.52 0.11
C ASP A 69 7.74 5.58 1.21
N ALA A 70 8.52 6.66 1.19
CA ALA A 70 8.37 7.79 2.10
C ALA A 70 7.27 8.79 1.72
N GLN A 71 6.51 8.56 0.64
CA GLN A 71 5.52 9.49 0.09
C GLN A 71 6.10 10.87 -0.26
N MET A 72 7.39 10.91 -0.62
CA MET A 72 8.14 12.11 -0.99
C MET A 72 8.41 12.19 -2.50
N ASP A 73 7.49 11.64 -3.29
CA ASP A 73 7.59 11.63 -4.75
C ASP A 73 7.64 13.05 -5.32
N ILE A 74 8.62 13.31 -6.17
CA ILE A 74 8.74 14.59 -6.89
C ILE A 74 7.95 14.53 -8.22
N ARG A 75 7.65 13.32 -8.71
CA ARG A 75 6.98 13.04 -9.99
C ARG A 75 5.93 11.96 -9.78
N ALA A 76 4.92 11.91 -10.66
CA ALA A 76 3.93 10.83 -10.63
C ALA A 76 4.63 9.46 -10.78
N PRO A 77 4.24 8.44 -9.98
CA PRO A 77 4.93 7.16 -9.98
C PRO A 77 4.70 6.39 -11.27
N GLY A 78 5.79 5.87 -11.84
CA GLY A 78 5.76 4.96 -12.99
C GLY A 78 5.24 3.58 -12.62
N HIS A 79 4.89 2.76 -13.62
CA HIS A 79 4.35 1.43 -13.38
C HIS A 79 5.37 0.49 -12.72
N GLU A 80 6.63 0.58 -13.12
CA GLU A 80 7.76 -0.16 -12.58
C GLU A 80 7.98 0.20 -11.11
N LEU A 81 7.88 1.49 -10.78
CA LEU A 81 8.02 1.99 -9.41
C LEU A 81 6.92 1.47 -8.49
N VAL A 82 5.67 1.42 -9.00
CA VAL A 82 4.54 0.83 -8.27
C VAL A 82 4.76 -0.66 -8.03
N ILE A 83 5.23 -1.41 -9.03
CA ILE A 83 5.53 -2.84 -8.87
C ILE A 83 6.65 -3.06 -7.86
N ALA A 84 7.75 -2.32 -7.95
CA ALA A 84 8.85 -2.40 -7.00
C ALA A 84 8.38 -2.12 -5.55
N HIS A 85 7.59 -1.07 -5.35
CA HIS A 85 7.04 -0.78 -4.02
C HIS A 85 6.10 -1.88 -3.50
N ARG A 86 5.36 -2.57 -4.38
CA ARG A 86 4.60 -3.77 -3.98
C ARG A 86 5.51 -4.88 -3.45
N ILE A 87 6.71 -5.08 -4.02
CA ILE A 87 7.68 -6.06 -3.54
C ILE A 87 8.19 -5.67 -2.14
N VAL A 88 8.56 -4.40 -1.92
CA VAL A 88 8.95 -3.89 -0.59
C VAL A 88 7.85 -4.15 0.44
N ARG A 89 6.59 -3.83 0.10
CA ARG A 89 5.45 -4.09 0.98
C ARG A 89 5.24 -5.57 1.26
N ALA A 90 5.38 -6.42 0.25
CA ALA A 90 5.25 -7.87 0.41
C ALA A 90 6.31 -8.41 1.39
N ARG A 91 7.57 -7.98 1.27
CA ARG A 91 8.66 -8.38 2.16
C ARG A 91 8.46 -7.94 3.61
N ARG A 92 8.06 -6.68 3.80
CA ARG A 92 7.71 -6.16 5.13
C ARG A 92 6.50 -6.87 5.72
N ARG A 93 5.52 -7.23 4.89
CA ARG A 93 4.36 -8.03 5.33
C ARG A 93 4.81 -9.42 5.80
N VAL A 94 5.67 -10.12 5.07
CA VAL A 94 6.26 -11.39 5.50
C VAL A 94 6.95 -11.25 6.85
N SER A 95 7.76 -10.21 7.04
CA SER A 95 8.54 -10.01 8.27
C SER A 95 7.69 -9.62 9.49
N ARG A 96 6.52 -9.01 9.27
CA ARG A 96 5.59 -8.58 10.34
C ARG A 96 4.63 -9.68 10.81
N ASN A 97 4.45 -10.74 10.01
CA ASN A 97 3.57 -11.86 10.35
C ASN A 97 4.35 -12.98 11.06
N ASP A 98 3.62 -13.95 11.63
CA ASP A 98 4.21 -15.09 12.30
C ASP A 98 5.09 -15.94 11.36
N PRO A 99 6.17 -16.56 11.89
CA PRO A 99 6.97 -17.51 11.13
C PRO A 99 6.08 -18.62 10.54
N GLY A 100 6.19 -18.85 9.24
CA GLY A 100 5.37 -19.83 8.52
C GLY A 100 4.13 -19.26 7.84
N TRP A 101 3.70 -18.02 8.17
CA TRP A 101 2.58 -17.36 7.48
C TRP A 101 2.83 -17.28 5.97
N ALA A 102 4.01 -16.83 5.55
CA ALA A 102 4.33 -16.62 4.14
C ALA A 102 4.26 -17.89 3.27
N VAL A 103 4.41 -19.08 3.87
CA VAL A 103 4.32 -20.38 3.19
C VAL A 103 2.97 -21.08 3.44
N SER A 104 2.09 -20.48 4.23
CA SER A 104 0.73 -20.98 4.42
C SER A 104 -0.10 -20.68 3.15
N ARG A 105 -1.22 -21.39 3.00
CA ARG A 105 -2.15 -21.13 1.90
C ARG A 105 -2.62 -19.67 1.89
N SER A 106 -3.03 -19.15 3.05
CA SER A 106 -3.52 -17.77 3.18
C SER A 106 -2.43 -16.75 2.90
N GLY A 107 -1.18 -17.00 3.35
CA GLY A 107 -0.06 -16.11 3.06
C GLY A 107 0.31 -16.09 1.57
N ILE A 108 0.34 -17.25 0.93
CA ILE A 108 0.62 -17.35 -0.52
C ILE A 108 -0.44 -16.60 -1.33
N LEU A 109 -1.74 -16.80 -1.02
CA LEU A 109 -2.82 -16.09 -1.71
C LEU A 109 -2.75 -14.58 -1.48
N ALA A 110 -2.50 -14.15 -0.25
CA ALA A 110 -2.34 -12.75 0.11
C ALA A 110 -1.14 -12.09 -0.59
N LEU A 111 -0.02 -12.80 -0.76
CA LEU A 111 1.16 -12.31 -1.50
C LEU A 111 0.94 -12.33 -3.01
N ALA A 112 0.17 -13.28 -3.53
CA ALA A 112 -0.26 -13.33 -4.93
C ALA A 112 -1.27 -12.23 -5.29
N GLY A 113 -1.80 -11.50 -4.30
CA GLY A 113 -2.85 -10.50 -4.51
C GLY A 113 -4.19 -11.12 -4.86
N VAL A 114 -4.40 -12.39 -4.48
CA VAL A 114 -5.69 -13.08 -4.58
C VAL A 114 -6.41 -12.82 -3.26
N GLU A 115 -7.55 -12.13 -3.32
CA GLU A 115 -8.42 -12.00 -2.15
C GLU A 115 -8.95 -13.39 -1.76
N GLU A 116 -8.64 -13.85 -0.55
CA GLU A 116 -9.47 -14.88 0.07
C GLU A 116 -10.80 -14.21 0.41
N GLU A 117 -11.88 -14.62 -0.26
CA GLU A 117 -13.19 -14.58 0.38
C GLU A 117 -13.04 -15.37 1.67
N SER A 118 -12.90 -14.66 2.78
CA SER A 118 -12.82 -15.28 4.09
C SER A 118 -14.08 -16.11 4.28
N SER A 119 -13.95 -17.45 4.24
CA SER A 119 -14.98 -18.32 4.80
C SER A 119 -15.04 -17.97 6.28
N ILE A 120 -16.10 -17.26 6.67
CA ILE A 120 -16.40 -16.89 8.05
C ILE A 120 -16.62 -18.19 8.84
N GLU A 121 -15.54 -18.79 9.34
CA GLU A 121 -15.64 -19.70 10.49
C GLU A 121 -15.73 -18.81 11.73
N ALA A 122 -16.97 -18.47 12.07
CA ALA A 122 -17.31 -17.73 13.27
C ALA A 122 -17.01 -18.58 14.51
N GLU A 123 -15.93 -18.26 15.22
CA GLU A 123 -15.84 -18.60 16.65
C GLU A 123 -16.62 -17.56 17.47
N PRO A 124 -17.40 -17.98 18.49
CA PRO A 124 -18.28 -17.08 19.22
C PRO A 124 -17.46 -16.29 20.25
N VAL A 125 -17.03 -15.09 19.87
CA VAL A 125 -16.49 -14.13 20.84
C VAL A 125 -17.67 -13.51 21.59
N HIS A 126 -17.95 -14.03 22.79
CA HIS A 126 -18.76 -13.32 23.77
C HIS A 126 -18.03 -12.03 24.19
N ARG A 127 -18.40 -10.91 23.57
CA ARG A 127 -18.13 -9.57 24.11
C ARG A 127 -19.39 -8.74 23.92
N GLY A 128 -20.12 -8.55 25.02
CA GLY A 128 -21.28 -7.67 25.07
C GLY A 128 -20.88 -6.21 24.84
N GLY A 129 -21.84 -5.46 24.27
CA GLY A 129 -21.79 -4.01 24.13
C GLY A 129 -21.78 -3.56 22.67
N GLU A 130 -22.98 -3.43 22.10
CA GLU A 130 -23.39 -2.53 21.01
C GLU A 130 -22.36 -2.27 19.90
N GLY A 131 -22.46 -3.06 18.83
CA GLY A 131 -21.97 -2.71 17.50
C GLY A 131 -23.07 -3.07 16.52
N VAL A 132 -23.70 -2.06 15.92
CA VAL A 132 -24.65 -2.25 14.82
C VAL A 132 -23.91 -2.95 13.69
N GLU A 133 -24.40 -4.15 13.37
CA GLU A 133 -24.07 -4.93 12.21
C GLU A 133 -24.33 -4.06 10.97
N LEU A 134 -23.26 -3.59 10.30
CA LEU A 134 -23.38 -3.05 8.97
C LEU A 134 -23.62 -4.23 8.02
N ASP A 135 -24.88 -4.64 7.98
CA ASP A 135 -25.45 -5.43 6.90
C ASP A 135 -25.14 -4.70 5.59
N LEU A 136 -24.46 -5.35 4.66
CA LEU A 136 -24.20 -4.84 3.31
C LEU A 136 -25.47 -4.93 2.45
N LEU A 137 -26.59 -4.49 3.00
CA LEU A 137 -27.88 -4.37 2.34
C LEU A 137 -28.48 -3.00 2.64
N ASP A 138 -27.82 -1.94 2.18
CA ASP A 138 -28.54 -0.77 1.71
C ASP A 138 -27.66 0.05 0.77
N HIS A 139 -27.83 -0.21 -0.53
CA HIS A 139 -27.36 0.71 -1.58
C HIS A 139 -27.99 2.12 -1.43
N ASP A 140 -29.01 2.26 -0.57
CA ASP A 140 -29.69 3.50 -0.21
C ASP A 140 -29.03 4.28 0.94
N ALA A 141 -28.15 3.65 1.74
CA ALA A 141 -27.56 4.33 2.91
C ALA A 141 -26.52 5.39 2.53
N LEU A 142 -25.94 5.31 1.32
CA LEU A 142 -24.97 6.26 0.77
C LEU A 142 -25.54 7.15 -0.35
N SER A 143 -26.77 6.84 -0.81
CA SER A 143 -27.45 7.63 -1.85
C SER A 143 -27.64 9.11 -1.48
N PRO A 144 -28.02 9.50 -0.24
CA PRO A 144 -28.20 10.91 0.08
C PRO A 144 -26.86 11.68 0.13
N GLU A 145 -25.78 11.06 0.62
CA GLU A 145 -24.44 11.66 0.67
C GLU A 145 -23.85 11.83 -0.72
N LEU A 146 -24.07 10.86 -1.62
CA LEU A 146 -23.65 10.97 -3.02
C LEU A 146 -24.44 12.05 -3.78
N ALA A 147 -25.73 12.19 -3.51
CA ALA A 147 -26.54 13.27 -4.09
C ALA A 147 -26.09 14.66 -3.64
N GLU A 148 -25.66 14.81 -2.38
CA GLU A 148 -25.08 16.07 -1.88
C GLU A 148 -23.77 16.42 -2.60
N ILE A 149 -22.92 15.41 -2.83
CA ILE A 149 -21.67 15.57 -3.59
C ILE A 149 -21.96 15.98 -5.04
N ASP A 150 -22.94 15.35 -5.70
CA ASP A 150 -23.35 15.69 -7.07
C ASP A 150 -23.90 17.12 -7.16
N GLU A 151 -24.62 17.60 -6.13
CA GLU A 151 -25.11 18.99 -6.08
C GLU A 151 -23.96 19.99 -5.96
N VAL A 152 -22.95 19.69 -5.13
CA VAL A 152 -21.75 20.51 -4.97
C VAL A 152 -20.93 20.53 -6.27
N LEU A 153 -20.85 19.40 -6.98
CA LEU A 153 -20.19 19.31 -8.29
C LEU A 153 -20.94 20.11 -9.35
N ALA A 154 -22.27 19.99 -9.42
CA ALA A 154 -23.10 20.80 -10.32
C ALA A 154 -22.96 22.30 -10.04
N ARG A 155 -22.89 22.69 -8.75
CA ARG A 155 -22.68 24.09 -8.33
C ARG A 155 -21.28 24.60 -8.65
N THR A 156 -20.30 23.75 -8.88
CA THR A 156 -18.90 24.15 -9.17
C THR A 156 -18.52 23.95 -10.64
N GLN A 157 -19.33 23.22 -11.41
CA GLN A 157 -19.17 22.97 -12.85
C GLN A 157 -18.99 24.26 -13.68
N TRP A 158 -19.69 25.35 -13.33
CA TRP A 158 -19.57 26.65 -14.02
C TRP A 158 -18.16 27.28 -13.91
N LEU A 159 -17.38 26.92 -12.89
CA LEU A 159 -16.01 27.37 -12.71
C LEU A 159 -15.05 26.65 -13.68
N VAL A 160 -15.38 25.40 -14.02
CA VAL A 160 -14.62 24.55 -14.95
C VAL A 160 -15.00 24.87 -16.41
N ASP A 161 -16.26 25.20 -16.67
CA ASP A 161 -16.76 25.55 -18.01
C ASP A 161 -16.31 26.95 -18.50
N GLY A 162 -15.51 27.68 -17.72
CA GLY A 162 -14.75 28.86 -18.19
C GLY A 162 -15.55 30.16 -18.37
N ASN A 163 -16.79 30.26 -17.88
CA ASN A 163 -17.55 31.52 -17.91
C ASN A 163 -17.23 32.38 -16.67
N ALA A 164 -16.02 32.92 -16.62
CA ALA A 164 -15.67 33.99 -15.69
C ALA A 164 -16.30 35.32 -16.13
N THR A 165 -17.56 35.57 -15.78
CA THR A 165 -18.06 36.93 -15.61
C THR A 165 -18.18 37.25 -14.14
N VAL A 166 -17.17 37.99 -13.65
CA VAL A 166 -17.16 38.58 -12.32
C VAL A 166 -18.23 39.67 -12.26
N GLU A 167 -19.42 39.35 -11.76
CA GLU A 167 -20.25 40.35 -11.08
C GLU A 167 -20.09 40.17 -9.58
N GLN A 168 -19.20 40.99 -9.02
CA GLN A 168 -19.16 41.27 -7.59
C GLN A 168 -20.54 41.83 -7.19
N ARG A 169 -21.41 41.00 -6.59
CA ARG A 169 -22.55 41.51 -5.83
C ARG A 169 -22.03 42.30 -4.65
N LYS A 170 -21.97 43.62 -4.85
CA LYS A 170 -21.77 44.66 -3.85
C LYS A 170 -22.77 44.42 -2.70
N ARG A 171 -22.30 43.85 -1.58
CA ARG A 171 -23.01 43.95 -0.30
C ARG A 171 -22.63 45.29 0.31
N GLU A 172 -23.46 46.30 0.11
CA GLU A 172 -23.46 47.48 0.99
C GLU A 172 -24.56 47.31 2.06
N PRO A 173 -24.27 47.68 3.32
CA PRO A 173 -25.18 47.51 4.44
C PRO A 173 -26.06 48.76 4.60
N GLU A 174 -27.38 48.61 4.59
CA GLU A 174 -28.28 49.70 4.99
C GLU A 174 -29.42 49.15 5.86
N ILE A 175 -29.30 49.34 7.18
CA ILE A 175 -30.46 49.45 8.07
C ILE A 175 -30.33 50.82 8.73
N SER A 176 -31.02 51.80 8.15
CA SER A 176 -31.27 53.10 8.78
C SER A 176 -32.52 53.01 9.64
N VAL A 177 -32.37 53.40 10.89
CA VAL A 177 -33.39 53.57 11.91
C VAL A 177 -34.41 54.63 11.47
N GLY A 178 -35.71 54.34 11.69
CA GLY A 178 -36.78 55.31 11.57
C GLY A 178 -37.91 54.94 12.53
N GLU A 179 -38.13 55.80 13.51
CA GLU A 179 -39.34 56.04 14.31
C GLU A 179 -40.65 55.46 13.71
N LEU A 180 -41.66 54.94 14.40
CA LEU A 180 -41.99 54.65 15.80
C LEU A 180 -43.42 54.00 15.73
N LEU A 181 -43.73 52.98 16.56
CA LEU A 181 -45.09 52.48 16.93
C LEU A 181 -46.01 51.99 15.77
N ILE A 182 -46.62 50.79 15.73
CA ILE A 182 -47.11 49.78 16.69
C ILE A 182 -46.86 48.41 16.08
#